data_AF-A0AA38AHN4-F1
#
_entry.id   AF-A0AA38AHN4-F1
#
_cell.length_a   1.000
_cell.length_b   1.000
_cell.length_c   1.000
_cell.angle_alpha   90.00
_cell.angle_beta   90.00
_cell.angle_gamma   90.00
#
_symmetry.space_group_name_H-M   'P 1'
#
loop_
_entity.id
_entity.type
_entity.pdbx_description
1 polymer ?
#
loop_
_entity_poly.entity_id
_entity_poly.type
_entity_poly.pdbx_seq_one_letter_code
_entity_poly.pdbx_strand_id
1 'polypeptide(L)'
;MTSRIDRILADARGRLSRLGAEEIPDALRRGALLVDIRPAAQRAAEGEAPAALVIERNVLEWRCDPTSDARLPQAKDDDVEWVVLCSQGYTSSLAAAALQDLGLHRATDVVGGYHALVESGVLAELSELTPAP
;
A
#
# COMPACT_ATOMS: atom_id res chain seq x y z
N MET A 1 -13.19 -3.72 -26.56
CA MET A 1 -12.69 -2.36 -26.23
C MET A 1 -12.33 -2.35 -24.76
N THR A 2 -11.12 -1.92 -24.42
CA THR A 2 -10.68 -1.77 -23.02
C THR A 2 -11.48 -0.67 -22.33
N SER A 3 -11.91 -0.87 -21.09
CA SER A 3 -12.70 0.13 -20.38
C SER A 3 -11.86 1.38 -20.06
N ARG A 4 -12.51 2.48 -19.66
CA ARG A 4 -11.78 3.70 -19.25
C ARG A 4 -10.94 3.45 -17.99
N ILE A 5 -11.48 2.70 -17.03
CA ILE A 5 -10.79 2.40 -15.79
C ILE A 5 -9.60 1.46 -16.02
N ASP A 6 -9.72 0.49 -16.93
CA ASP A 6 -8.61 -0.40 -17.28
C ASP A 6 -7.43 0.38 -17.89
N ARG A 7 -7.71 1.40 -18.71
CA ARG A 7 -6.67 2.29 -19.26
C ARG A 7 -5.98 3.10 -18.17
N ILE A 8 -6.76 3.77 -17.32
CA ILE A 8 -6.21 4.55 -16.20
C ILE A 8 -5.37 3.66 -15.27
N LEU A 9 -5.84 2.45 -14.99
CA LEU A 9 -5.12 1.49 -14.17
C LEU A 9 -3.81 1.05 -14.84
N ALA A 10 -3.82 0.76 -16.14
CA ALA A 10 -2.62 0.39 -16.88
C ALA A 10 -1.59 1.52 -16.86
N ASP A 11 -2.04 2.76 -17.09
CA ASP A 11 -1.19 3.96 -17.04
C ASP A 11 -0.60 4.16 -15.64
N ALA A 12 -1.41 4.00 -14.59
CA ALA A 12 -0.94 4.06 -13.21
C ALA A 12 0.15 3.01 -12.96
N ARG A 13 -0.12 1.73 -13.28
CA ARG A 13 0.83 0.63 -13.09
C ARG A 13 2.13 0.83 -13.88
N GLY A 14 2.08 1.48 -15.05
CA GLY A 14 3.27 1.80 -15.84
C GLY A 14 4.24 2.77 -15.16
N ARG A 15 3.79 3.50 -14.13
CA ARG A 15 4.63 4.43 -13.34
C ARG A 15 5.21 3.80 -12.06
N LEU A 16 4.68 2.66 -11.64
CA LEU A 16 4.99 2.05 -10.35
C LEU A 16 6.03 0.93 -10.49
N SER A 17 6.98 0.88 -9.56
CA SER A 17 7.80 -0.32 -9.32
C SER A 17 7.08 -1.24 -8.34
N ARG A 18 6.08 -1.96 -8.84
CA ARG A 18 5.15 -2.78 -8.02
C ARG A 18 5.88 -3.96 -7.38
N LEU A 19 5.53 -4.29 -6.13
CA LEU A 19 6.15 -5.39 -5.38
C LEU A 19 5.28 -6.65 -5.42
N GLY A 20 5.90 -7.80 -5.65
CA GLY A 20 5.29 -9.10 -5.39
C GLY A 20 5.08 -9.35 -3.90
N ALA A 21 4.16 -10.27 -3.57
CA ALA A 21 3.83 -10.60 -2.19
C ALA A 21 5.05 -11.05 -1.35
N GLU A 22 5.95 -11.84 -1.94
CA GLU A 22 7.15 -12.34 -1.26
C GLU A 22 8.25 -11.29 -1.06
N GLU A 23 8.15 -10.13 -1.74
CA GLU A 23 9.11 -9.03 -1.57
C GLU A 23 8.74 -8.11 -0.39
N ILE A 24 7.53 -8.26 0.16
CA ILE A 24 7.01 -7.38 1.22
C ILE A 24 7.79 -7.50 2.53
N PRO A 25 8.15 -8.71 3.03
CA PRO A 25 8.96 -8.82 4.23
C PRO A 25 10.30 -8.08 4.12
N ASP A 26 11.00 -8.23 2.99
CA ASP A 26 12.25 -7.52 2.73
C ASP A 26 12.04 -6.01 2.57
N ALA A 27 10.88 -5.58 2.06
CA ALA A 27 10.48 -4.18 2.03
C ALA A 27 10.34 -3.58 3.43
N LEU A 28 9.66 -4.28 4.32
CA LEU A 28 9.52 -3.83 5.70
C LEU A 28 10.88 -3.77 6.40
N ARG A 29 11.75 -4.78 6.19
CA ARG A 29 13.11 -4.81 6.77
C ARG A 29 13.98 -3.64 6.34
N ARG A 30 13.87 -3.17 5.09
CA ARG A 30 14.59 -1.99 4.59
C ARG A 30 13.93 -0.66 4.99
N GLY A 31 12.81 -0.70 5.71
CA GLY A 31 12.12 0.49 6.24
C GLY A 31 10.93 0.99 5.43
N ALA A 32 10.43 0.21 4.48
CA ALA A 32 9.18 0.54 3.79
C ALA A 32 7.98 0.40 4.74
N LEU A 33 6.88 1.08 4.42
CA LEU A 33 5.64 1.06 5.19
C LEU A 33 4.53 0.43 4.36
N LEU A 34 4.07 -0.75 4.80
CA LEU A 34 2.87 -1.37 4.24
C LEU A 34 1.65 -0.59 4.74
N VAL A 35 0.77 -0.17 3.83
CA VAL A 35 -0.43 0.61 4.14
C VAL A 35 -1.67 -0.10 3.62
N ASP A 36 -2.53 -0.59 4.52
CA ASP A 36 -3.80 -1.20 4.15
C ASP A 36 -4.90 -0.14 4.00
N ILE A 37 -5.36 0.04 2.77
CA ILE A 37 -6.38 1.02 2.39
C ILE A 37 -7.79 0.43 2.27
N ARG A 38 -7.96 -0.87 2.57
CA ARG A 38 -9.27 -1.53 2.51
C ARG A 38 -10.18 -0.95 3.60
N PRO A 39 -11.49 -0.81 3.35
CA PRO A 39 -12.45 -0.43 4.39
C PRO A 39 -12.47 -1.44 5.54
N ALA A 40 -12.77 -1.00 6.77
CA ALA A 40 -12.83 -1.87 7.94
C ALA A 40 -13.72 -3.13 7.75
N ALA A 41 -14.88 -3.00 7.11
CA ALA A 41 -15.76 -4.13 6.83
C ALA A 41 -15.12 -5.18 5.90
N GLN A 42 -14.26 -4.76 4.97
CA GLN A 42 -13.55 -5.67 4.08
C GLN A 42 -12.43 -6.41 4.83
N ARG A 43 -11.66 -5.71 5.66
CA ARG A 43 -10.63 -6.36 6.49
C ARG A 43 -11.24 -7.33 7.51
N ALA A 44 -12.39 -6.99 8.09
CA ALA A 44 -13.12 -7.90 8.96
C ALA A 44 -13.58 -9.20 8.25
N ALA A 45 -13.85 -9.13 6.95
CA ALA A 45 -14.29 -10.29 6.15
C ALA A 45 -13.12 -11.10 5.57
N GLU A 46 -12.08 -10.43 5.09
CA GLU A 46 -10.94 -11.06 4.40
C GLU A 46 -9.81 -11.43 5.36
N GLY A 47 -9.66 -10.70 6.47
CA GLY A 47 -8.53 -10.78 7.38
C GLY A 47 -7.67 -9.51 7.37
N GLU A 48 -6.93 -9.31 8.46
CA GLU A 48 -6.00 -8.19 8.61
C GLU A 48 -4.63 -8.52 8.01
N ALA A 49 -3.90 -7.48 7.60
CA ALA A 49 -2.51 -7.58 7.16
C ALA A 49 -1.58 -7.17 8.32
N PRO A 50 -0.83 -8.09 8.93
CA PRO A 50 0.11 -7.77 10.00
C PRO A 50 1.16 -6.76 9.53
N ALA A 51 1.70 -5.98 10.46
CA ALA A 51 2.64 -4.87 10.24
C ALA A 51 2.12 -3.71 9.36
N ALA A 52 0.92 -3.80 8.79
CA ALA A 52 0.35 -2.74 7.97
C ALA A 52 -0.19 -1.58 8.82
N LEU A 53 0.07 -0.35 8.38
CA LEU A 53 -0.66 0.83 8.84
C LEU A 53 -2.04 0.84 8.18
N VAL A 54 -3.09 0.88 9.00
CA VAL A 54 -4.45 0.99 8.48
C VAL A 54 -4.76 2.46 8.19
N ILE A 55 -4.89 2.80 6.90
CA ILE A 55 -5.25 4.14 6.43
C ILE A 55 -6.27 3.97 5.32
N GLU A 56 -7.55 4.16 5.60
CA GLU A 56 -8.57 4.01 4.54
C GLU A 56 -8.34 4.98 3.38
N ARG A 57 -8.71 4.55 2.17
CA ARG A 57 -8.42 5.24 0.91
C ARG A 57 -8.80 6.72 0.91
N ASN A 58 -9.88 7.09 1.60
CA ASN A 58 -10.47 8.43 1.62
C ASN A 58 -9.61 9.50 2.31
N VAL A 59 -8.62 9.11 3.13
CA VAL A 59 -7.74 10.04 3.86
C VAL A 59 -6.26 9.88 3.51
N LEU A 60 -5.93 8.95 2.61
CA LEU A 60 -4.57 8.50 2.36
C LEU A 60 -3.60 9.66 2.03
N GLU A 61 -3.97 10.52 1.08
CA GLU A 61 -3.15 11.64 0.62
C GLU A 61 -2.74 12.54 1.78
N TRP A 62 -3.71 12.97 2.60
CA TRP A 62 -3.46 13.83 3.76
C TRP A 62 -2.62 13.18 4.85
N ARG A 63 -2.68 11.84 4.99
CA ARG A 63 -1.91 11.11 5.99
C ARG A 63 -0.47 10.85 5.55
N CYS A 64 -0.22 10.71 4.26
CA CYS A 64 1.09 10.39 3.69
C CYS A 64 1.91 11.62 3.29
N ASP A 65 1.28 12.77 3.00
CA ASP A 65 1.96 14.01 2.64
C ASP A 65 2.72 14.61 3.84
N PRO A 66 4.07 14.75 3.79
CA PRO A 66 4.87 15.30 4.88
C PRO A 66 4.60 16.79 5.14
N THR A 67 3.98 17.49 4.20
CA THR A 67 3.61 18.91 4.33
C THR A 67 2.21 19.13 4.91
N SER A 68 1.41 18.06 5.01
CA SER A 68 0.05 18.09 5.56
C SER A 68 0.05 18.25 7.08
N ASP A 69 -0.88 19.07 7.60
CA ASP A 69 -1.16 19.18 9.03
C ASP A 69 -1.76 17.89 9.62
N ALA A 70 -2.40 17.07 8.78
CA ALA A 70 -3.02 15.82 9.18
C ALA A 70 -2.10 14.59 9.00
N ARG A 71 -0.82 14.81 8.67
CA ARG A 71 0.12 13.75 8.37
C ARG A 71 0.31 12.79 9.53
N LEU A 72 0.67 11.56 9.21
CA LEU A 72 1.15 10.61 10.21
C LEU A 72 2.60 10.92 10.62
N PRO A 73 3.05 10.53 11.83
CA PRO A 73 4.45 10.67 12.24
C PRO A 73 5.45 9.99 11.31
N GLN A 74 5.00 8.98 10.56
CA GLN A 74 5.79 8.25 9.58
C GLN A 74 6.05 9.05 8.28
N ALA A 75 5.21 10.03 7.96
CA ALA A 75 5.37 10.92 6.80
C ALA A 75 6.42 11.99 7.10
N LYS A 76 7.69 11.59 7.11
CA LYS A 76 8.82 12.46 7.49
C LYS A 76 9.31 13.33 6.34
N ASP A 77 9.35 12.77 5.13
CA ASP A 77 9.86 13.38 3.91
C ASP A 77 9.33 12.61 2.68
N ASP A 78 9.74 13.04 1.48
CA ASP A 78 9.31 12.47 0.21
C ASP A 78 9.97 11.11 -0.11
N ASP A 79 11.00 10.70 0.67
CA ASP A 79 11.76 9.46 0.50
C ASP A 79 11.14 8.27 1.25
N VAL A 80 9.97 8.45 1.89
CA VAL A 80 9.24 7.35 2.54
C VAL A 80 8.67 6.40 1.48
N GLU A 81 9.02 5.11 1.60
CA GLU A 81 8.50 4.06 0.71
C GLU A 81 7.13 3.57 1.19
N TRP A 82 6.07 4.22 0.70
CA TRP A 82 4.68 3.82 0.93
C TRP A 82 4.28 2.66 0.02
N VAL A 83 4.10 1.47 0.58
CA VAL A 83 3.64 0.29 -0.16
C VAL A 83 2.15 0.09 0.11
N VAL A 84 1.32 0.49 -0.86
CA VAL A 84 -0.14 0.52 -0.71
C VAL A 84 -0.74 -0.86 -0.99
N LEU A 85 -1.60 -1.31 -0.08
CA LEU A 85 -2.28 -2.60 -0.12
C LEU A 85 -3.80 -2.39 -0.22
N CYS A 86 -4.42 -3.01 -1.23
CA CYS A 86 -5.85 -3.20 -1.27
C CYS A 86 -6.16 -4.70 -1.45
N SER A 87 -7.43 -5.08 -1.58
CA SER A 87 -7.83 -6.50 -1.66
C SER A 87 -7.14 -7.27 -2.81
N GLN A 88 -7.12 -6.71 -4.04
CA GLN A 88 -6.64 -7.42 -5.25
C GLN A 88 -5.61 -6.64 -6.09
N GLY A 89 -5.05 -5.54 -5.57
CA GLY A 89 -4.02 -4.78 -6.29
C GLY A 89 -4.54 -3.86 -7.41
N TYR A 90 -5.82 -3.47 -7.39
CA TYR A 90 -6.43 -2.53 -8.34
C TYR A 90 -6.43 -1.10 -7.80
N THR A 91 -7.20 -0.87 -6.73
CA THR A 91 -7.32 0.44 -6.08
C THR A 91 -5.99 0.93 -5.52
N SER A 92 -5.15 0.01 -5.04
CA SER A 92 -3.82 0.34 -4.51
C SER A 92 -2.90 0.95 -5.58
N SER A 93 -2.94 0.46 -6.82
CA SER A 93 -2.15 1.05 -7.91
C SER A 93 -2.59 2.49 -8.19
N LEU A 94 -3.90 2.76 -8.19
CA LEU A 94 -4.44 4.11 -8.39
C LEU A 94 -4.08 5.04 -7.23
N ALA A 95 -4.09 4.52 -6.01
CA ALA A 95 -3.73 5.26 -4.80
C ALA A 95 -2.24 5.60 -4.77
N ALA A 96 -1.36 4.63 -5.05
CA ALA A 96 0.08 4.86 -5.13
C ALA A 96 0.44 5.88 -6.23
N ALA A 97 -0.22 5.79 -7.38
CA ALA A 97 -0.12 6.80 -8.44
C ALA A 97 -0.49 8.21 -7.96
N ALA A 98 -1.58 8.36 -7.21
CA ALA A 98 -1.98 9.64 -6.64
C ALA A 98 -0.97 10.17 -5.61
N LEU A 99 -0.33 9.29 -4.84
CA LEU A 99 0.76 9.67 -3.94
C LEU A 99 2.00 10.15 -4.72
N GLN A 100 2.36 9.48 -5.81
CA GLN A 100 3.44 9.95 -6.70
C GLN A 100 3.12 11.33 -7.32
N ASP A 101 1.85 11.60 -7.64
CA ASP A 101 1.43 12.91 -8.16
C ASP A 101 1.63 14.05 -7.12
N LEU A 102 1.72 13.73 -5.83
CA LEU A 102 2.07 14.67 -4.75
C LEU A 102 3.58 14.81 -4.52
N GLY A 103 4.42 14.06 -5.23
CA GLY A 103 5.87 14.05 -5.05
C GLY A 103 6.42 12.90 -4.20
N LEU A 104 5.55 12.05 -3.64
CA LEU A 104 5.95 10.86 -2.88
C LEU A 104 6.43 9.75 -3.83
N HIS A 105 7.61 9.98 -4.39
CA HIS A 105 8.12 9.27 -5.55
C HIS A 105 8.41 7.78 -5.33
N ARG A 106 8.58 7.34 -4.07
CA ARG A 106 8.74 5.93 -3.69
C ARG A 106 7.42 5.19 -3.43
N ALA A 107 6.28 5.86 -3.57
CA ALA A 107 4.99 5.19 -3.42
C ALA A 107 4.80 4.10 -4.49
N THR A 108 4.37 2.93 -4.06
CA THR A 108 4.11 1.76 -4.92
C THR A 108 2.98 0.91 -4.35
N ASP A 109 2.67 -0.23 -4.97
CA ASP A 109 1.64 -1.15 -4.49
C ASP A 109 2.04 -2.63 -4.57
N VAL A 110 1.20 -3.47 -3.98
CA VAL A 110 1.37 -4.94 -3.98
C VAL A 110 0.64 -5.55 -5.17
N VAL A 111 1.37 -6.33 -5.98
CA VAL A 111 0.80 -7.14 -7.06
C VAL A 111 -0.15 -8.17 -6.46
N GLY A 112 -1.41 -8.15 -6.90
CA GLY A 112 -2.45 -9.07 -6.42
C GLY A 112 -3.02 -8.74 -5.04
N GLY A 113 -2.53 -7.67 -4.38
CA GLY A 113 -3.10 -7.17 -3.13
C GLY A 113 -3.03 -8.15 -1.96
N TYR A 114 -3.95 -8.02 -1.02
CA TYR A 114 -4.06 -8.88 0.17
C TYR A 114 -4.20 -10.36 -0.19
N HIS A 115 -4.96 -10.66 -1.25
CA HIS A 115 -5.14 -12.04 -1.71
C HIS A 115 -3.80 -12.70 -2.06
N ALA A 116 -2.89 -11.98 -2.73
CA ALA A 116 -1.57 -12.50 -3.03
C ALA A 116 -0.71 -12.74 -1.77
N LEU A 117 -0.85 -11.91 -0.73
CA LEU A 117 -0.17 -12.14 0.56
C LEU A 117 -0.65 -13.40 1.26
N VAL A 118 -1.97 -13.67 1.19
CA VAL A 118 -2.55 -14.91 1.71
C VAL A 118 -2.06 -16.12 0.91
N GLU A 119 -2.13 -16.03 -0.41
CA GLU A 119 -1.75 -17.12 -1.33
C GLU A 119 -0.26 -17.48 -1.22
N SER A 120 0.62 -16.50 -1.01
CA SER A 120 2.05 -16.74 -0.82
C SER A 120 2.43 -17.15 0.61
N GLY A 121 1.50 -17.10 1.57
CA GLY A 121 1.74 -17.46 2.96
C GLY A 121 2.60 -16.48 3.77
N VAL A 122 2.91 -15.30 3.22
CA VAL A 122 3.83 -14.32 3.85
C VAL A 122 3.24 -13.64 5.08
N LEU A 123 1.92 -13.73 5.30
CA LEU A 123 1.26 -13.09 6.47
C LEU A 123 1.84 -13.56 7.82
N ALA A 124 2.30 -14.81 7.90
CA ALA A 124 2.96 -15.31 9.11
C ALA A 124 4.26 -14.54 9.40
N GLU A 125 5.09 -14.33 8.39
CA GLU A 125 6.33 -13.57 8.49
C GLU A 125 6.09 -12.09 8.81
N LEU A 126 5.06 -11.47 8.19
CA LEU A 126 4.66 -10.11 8.52
C LEU A 126 4.24 -9.95 10.00
N SER A 127 3.71 -11.01 10.61
CA SER A 127 3.33 -10.99 12.03
C SER A 127 4.56 -10.88 12.94
N GLU A 128 5.68 -11.48 12.56
CA GLU A 128 6.95 -11.40 13.30
C GLU A 128 7.62 -10.02 13.15
N LEU A 129 7.37 -9.32 12.04
CA LEU A 129 7.86 -7.98 11.77
C LEU A 129 6.99 -6.89 12.39
N THR A 130 5.81 -7.24 12.92
CA THR A 130 4.96 -6.29 13.64
C THR A 130 5.63 -5.93 14.97
N PRO A 131 5.92 -4.65 15.25
CA PRO A 131 6.45 -4.26 16.54
C PRO A 131 5.49 -4.72 17.66
N ALA A 132 6.03 -5.31 18.73
CA ALA A 132 5.25 -5.61 19.91
C ALA A 132 4.57 -4.32 20.43
N PRO A 133 3.32 -4.42 20.94
CA PRO A 133 2.54 -3.27 21.39
C PRO A 133 3.23 -2.46 22.50
#